data_AF-A0A7J3KTQ1-F1
#
_entry.id   AF-A0A7J3KTQ1-F1
#
_cell.length_a   1.000
_cell.length_b   1.000
_cell.length_c   1.000
_cell.angle_alpha   90.00
_cell.angle_beta   90.00
_cell.angle_gamma   90.00
#
_symmetry.space_group_name_H-M   'P 1'
#
loop_
_entity.id
_entity.type
_entity.pdbx_description
1 polymer ?
#
loop_
_entity_poly.entity_id
_entity_poly.type
_entity_poly.pdbx_seq_one_letter_code
_entity_poly.pdbx_strand_id
1 'polypeptide(L)'
;VIQIELDRVIEYLKKGEELKLPKIVVDRKVAVEAGQFTNPYAKAKAIAAYEAAAKVADLTVEGCFKIEDWVEYTSIVAAAHELMSYAAKQASEAREIEKGLDTVYRSPHNRKGEILSKRKLIEKPSKPG
;
A
#
# COMPACT_ATOMS: atom_id res chain seq x y z
N VAL A 1 -2.51 -4.39 -4.26
CA VAL A 1 -3.99 -4.50 -4.30
C VAL A 1 -4.54 -3.92 -5.61
N ILE A 2 -4.52 -2.60 -5.79
CA ILE A 2 -5.16 -1.92 -6.94
C ILE A 2 -4.68 -2.46 -8.29
N GLN A 3 -3.37 -2.69 -8.46
CA GLN A 3 -2.82 -3.29 -9.68
C GLN A 3 -3.54 -4.59 -10.08
N ILE A 4 -3.69 -5.53 -9.14
CA ILE A 4 -4.29 -6.85 -9.38
C ILE A 4 -5.78 -6.73 -9.73
N GLU A 5 -6.51 -5.84 -9.05
CA GLU A 5 -7.93 -5.64 -9.35
C GLU A 5 -8.16 -4.98 -10.71
N LEU A 6 -7.31 -4.01 -11.11
CA LEU A 6 -7.38 -3.43 -12.44
C LEU A 6 -6.98 -4.43 -13.53
N ASP A 7 -5.95 -5.25 -13.29
CA ASP A 7 -5.53 -6.31 -14.21
C ASP A 7 -6.67 -7.32 -14.45
N ARG A 8 -7.43 -7.69 -13.41
CA ARG A 8 -8.62 -8.54 -13.53
C ARG A 8 -9.70 -7.90 -14.41
N VAL A 9 -9.98 -6.62 -14.21
CA VAL A 9 -10.94 -5.87 -15.02
C VAL A 9 -10.51 -5.82 -16.50
N ILE A 10 -9.23 -5.56 -16.76
CA ILE A 10 -8.66 -5.56 -18.11
C ILE A 10 -8.84 -6.94 -18.77
N GLU A 11 -8.66 -8.01 -18.01
CA GLU A 11 -8.81 -9.37 -18.55
C GLU A 11 -10.26 -9.71 -18.90
N TYR A 12 -11.24 -9.30 -18.07
CA TYR A 12 -12.66 -9.42 -18.43
C TYR A 12 -12.99 -8.72 -19.76
N LEU A 13 -12.47 -7.50 -19.93
CA LEU A 13 -12.67 -6.72 -21.15
C LEU A 13 -12.04 -7.39 -22.38
N LYS A 14 -10.83 -7.93 -22.25
CA LYS A 14 -10.15 -8.64 -23.35
C LYS A 14 -10.89 -9.90 -23.80
N LYS A 15 -11.52 -10.61 -22.86
CA LYS A 15 -12.27 -11.84 -23.14
C LYS A 15 -13.70 -11.60 -23.63
N GLY A 16 -14.19 -10.37 -23.55
CA GLY A 16 -15.59 -10.05 -23.82
C GLY A 16 -16.56 -10.69 -22.82
N GLU A 17 -16.07 -10.99 -21.61
CA GLU A 17 -16.89 -11.54 -20.53
C GLU A 17 -17.70 -10.45 -19.84
N GLU A 18 -18.71 -10.85 -19.05
CA GLU A 18 -19.46 -9.92 -18.22
C GLU A 18 -18.53 -9.18 -17.24
N LEU A 19 -18.57 -7.85 -17.30
CA LEU A 19 -17.68 -6.98 -16.53
C LEU A 19 -18.02 -7.01 -15.04
N LYS A 20 -17.12 -7.55 -14.22
CA LYS A 20 -17.22 -7.49 -12.75
C LYS A 20 -16.33 -6.38 -12.21
N LEU A 21 -16.95 -5.29 -11.75
CA LEU A 21 -16.23 -4.17 -11.15
C LEU A 21 -15.72 -4.53 -9.73
N PRO A 22 -14.54 -4.00 -9.32
CA PRO A 22 -13.99 -4.29 -8.00
C PRO A 22 -14.88 -3.71 -6.90
N LYS A 23 -15.25 -4.55 -5.93
CA LYS A 23 -15.94 -4.15 -4.70
C LYS A 23 -15.03 -4.47 -3.52
N ILE A 24 -14.05 -3.60 -3.28
CA ILE A 24 -12.96 -3.84 -2.33
C ILE A 24 -12.84 -2.70 -1.31
N VAL A 25 -12.74 -3.09 -0.04
CA VAL A 25 -12.29 -2.22 1.04
C VAL A 25 -10.83 -2.58 1.31
N VAL A 26 -9.91 -1.64 1.07
CA VAL A 26 -8.49 -1.85 1.32
C VAL A 26 -8.20 -1.52 2.77
N ASP A 27 -8.52 -2.45 3.66
CA ASP A 27 -8.17 -2.39 5.08
C ASP A 27 -6.69 -2.72 5.32
N ARG A 28 -6.24 -2.62 6.58
CA ARG A 28 -4.86 -2.97 6.98
C ARG A 28 -4.45 -4.35 6.48
N LYS A 29 -5.30 -5.35 6.67
CA LYS A 29 -4.98 -6.74 6.37
C LYS A 29 -4.75 -6.89 4.88
N VAL A 30 -5.70 -6.41 4.07
CA VAL A 30 -5.66 -6.44 2.61
C VAL A 30 -4.43 -5.69 2.07
N ALA A 31 -4.15 -4.50 2.60
CA ALA A 31 -3.01 -3.69 2.17
C ALA A 31 -1.67 -4.39 2.46
N VAL A 32 -1.49 -4.89 3.69
CA VAL A 32 -0.23 -5.47 4.15
C VAL A 32 0.02 -6.84 3.52
N GLU A 33 -1.01 -7.68 3.37
CA GLU A 33 -0.89 -8.98 2.71
C GLU A 33 -0.47 -8.83 1.24
N ALA A 34 -1.02 -7.83 0.55
CA ALA A 34 -0.63 -7.52 -0.82
C ALA A 34 0.81 -6.99 -0.96
N GLY A 35 1.44 -6.54 0.13
CA GLY A 35 2.84 -6.13 0.16
C GLY A 35 3.84 -7.30 0.06
N GLN A 36 3.38 -8.55 0.30
CA GLN A 36 4.19 -9.77 0.19
C GLN A 36 5.56 -9.74 0.89
N PHE A 37 5.62 -9.09 2.05
CA PHE A 37 6.80 -9.03 2.90
C PHE A 37 7.21 -10.43 3.36
N THR A 38 8.50 -10.76 3.25
CA THR A 38 9.06 -12.01 3.77
C THR A 38 9.48 -11.87 5.23
N ASN A 39 10.01 -10.70 5.60
CA ASN A 39 10.45 -10.42 6.96
C ASN A 39 9.26 -9.99 7.84
N PRO A 40 9.09 -10.61 9.04
CA PRO A 40 7.98 -10.28 9.92
C PRO A 40 8.04 -8.85 10.48
N TYR A 41 9.22 -8.28 10.67
CA TYR A 41 9.38 -6.89 11.11
C TYR A 41 9.10 -5.88 9.98
N ALA A 42 9.43 -6.21 8.73
CA ALA A 42 8.98 -5.43 7.58
C ALA A 42 7.44 -5.40 7.52
N LYS A 43 6.79 -6.55 7.70
CA LYS A 43 5.33 -6.64 7.80
C LYS A 43 4.77 -5.81 8.96
N ALA A 44 5.37 -5.88 10.14
CA ALA A 44 4.96 -5.09 11.31
C ALA A 44 5.07 -3.58 11.05
N LYS A 45 6.14 -3.13 10.38
CA LYS A 45 6.31 -1.72 10.00
C LYS A 45 5.29 -1.27 8.94
N ALA A 46 4.97 -2.13 7.99
CA ALA A 46 3.91 -1.85 7.02
C ALA A 46 2.52 -1.74 7.70
N ILE A 47 2.26 -2.56 8.72
CA ILE A 47 1.06 -2.42 9.57
C ILE A 47 1.05 -1.06 10.26
N ALA A 48 2.15 -0.70 10.94
CA ALA A 48 2.24 0.58 11.64
C ALA A 48 2.07 1.78 10.69
N ALA A 49 2.65 1.71 9.49
CA ALA A 49 2.48 2.73 8.46
C ALA A 49 1.02 2.87 8.03
N TYR A 50 0.33 1.76 7.78
CA TYR A 50 -1.08 1.79 7.40
C TYR A 50 -1.95 2.40 8.51
N GLU A 51 -1.79 1.93 9.75
CA GLU A 51 -2.58 2.41 10.89
C GLU A 51 -2.35 3.90 11.16
N ALA A 52 -1.10 4.35 11.11
CA ALA A 52 -0.77 5.77 11.23
C ALA A 52 -1.44 6.58 10.12
N ALA A 53 -1.31 6.15 8.85
CA ALA A 53 -1.93 6.83 7.71
C ALA A 53 -3.47 6.86 7.79
N ALA A 54 -4.10 5.79 8.29
CA ALA A 54 -5.54 5.76 8.50
C ALA A 54 -5.97 6.74 9.61
N LYS A 55 -5.20 6.82 10.71
CA LYS A 55 -5.51 7.70 11.85
C LYS A 55 -5.35 9.19 11.52
N VAL A 56 -4.55 9.54 10.52
CA VAL A 56 -4.44 10.92 10.01
C VAL A 56 -5.82 11.48 9.64
N ALA A 57 -6.69 10.67 9.04
CA ALA A 57 -8.04 11.11 8.67
C ALA A 57 -8.87 11.55 9.88
N ASP A 58 -8.73 10.88 11.02
CA ASP A 58 -9.45 11.24 12.25
C ASP A 58 -9.00 12.61 12.77
N LEU A 59 -7.69 12.87 12.80
CA LEU A 59 -7.11 14.15 13.22
C LEU A 59 -7.50 15.28 12.26
N THR A 60 -7.48 15.00 10.96
CA THR A 60 -7.94 15.96 9.95
C THR A 60 -9.42 16.29 10.12
N VAL A 61 -10.28 15.30 10.39
CA VAL A 61 -11.71 15.56 10.62
C VAL A 61 -11.93 16.39 11.88
N GLU A 62 -11.18 16.11 12.94
CA GLU A 62 -11.23 16.88 14.17
C GLU A 62 -10.82 18.35 13.96
N GLY A 63 -9.65 18.59 13.38
CA GLY A 63 -9.16 19.93 13.12
C GLY A 63 -10.00 20.70 12.10
N CYS A 64 -10.43 20.08 11.00
CA CYS A 64 -11.13 20.80 9.94
C CYS A 64 -12.61 21.07 10.23
N PHE A 65 -13.26 20.23 11.05
CA PHE A 65 -14.73 20.25 11.15
C PHE A 65 -15.29 20.25 12.56
N LYS A 66 -14.48 20.06 13.61
CA LYS A 66 -14.98 20.00 15.00
C LYS A 66 -14.46 21.12 15.90
N ILE A 67 -13.26 21.62 15.65
CA ILE A 67 -12.61 22.64 16.48
C ILE A 67 -12.69 23.99 15.79
N GLU A 68 -13.14 25.00 16.53
CA GLU A 68 -13.29 26.37 16.02
C GLU A 68 -12.08 27.26 16.37
N ASP A 69 -11.37 26.98 17.47
CA ASP A 69 -10.19 27.75 17.84
C ASP A 69 -9.07 27.55 16.84
N TRP A 70 -8.61 28.66 16.26
CA TRP A 70 -7.68 28.63 15.14
C TRP A 70 -6.26 28.26 15.50
N VAL A 71 -5.83 28.49 16.74
CA VAL A 71 -4.52 28.06 17.21
C VAL A 71 -4.53 26.55 17.43
N GLU A 72 -5.63 26.05 18.01
CA GLU A 72 -5.82 24.63 18.28
C GLU A 72 -5.97 23.80 17.01
N TYR A 73 -6.93 24.13 16.12
CA TYR A 73 -7.13 23.33 14.91
C TYR A 73 -5.91 23.34 14.00
N THR A 74 -5.17 24.46 13.94
CA THR A 74 -3.97 24.57 13.09
C THR A 74 -2.91 23.61 13.60
N SER A 75 -2.74 23.51 14.92
CA SER A 75 -1.81 22.58 15.57
C SER A 75 -2.19 21.12 15.32
N ILE A 76 -3.49 20.79 15.37
CA ILE A 76 -3.99 19.43 15.14
C ILE A 76 -3.81 19.00 13.68
N VAL A 77 -4.15 19.86 12.72
CA VAL A 77 -3.94 19.58 11.29
C VAL A 77 -2.43 19.43 10.98
N ALA A 78 -1.58 20.26 11.59
CA ALA A 78 -0.13 20.09 11.48
C ALA A 78 0.35 18.75 12.06
N ALA A 79 -0.15 18.34 13.23
CA ALA A 79 0.16 17.04 13.82
C ALA A 79 -0.28 15.87 12.93
N ALA A 80 -1.41 16.01 12.21
CA ALA A 80 -1.85 15.03 11.23
C ALA A 80 -0.83 14.86 10.09
N HIS A 81 -0.23 15.95 9.60
CA HIS A 81 0.84 15.87 8.59
C HIS A 81 2.11 15.21 9.13
N GLU A 82 2.52 15.51 10.37
CA GLU A 82 3.66 14.85 11.00
C GLU A 82 3.42 13.33 11.20
N LEU A 83 2.20 12.92 11.53
CA LEU A 83 1.84 11.51 11.61
C LEU A 83 1.90 10.83 10.23
N MET A 84 1.51 11.51 9.15
CA MET A 84 1.67 10.99 7.79
C MET A 84 3.14 10.87 7.39
N SER A 85 3.98 11.84 7.79
CA SER A 85 5.44 11.78 7.61
C SER A 85 6.05 10.55 8.31
N TYR A 86 5.62 10.29 9.55
CA TYR A 86 6.00 9.07 10.28
C TYR A 86 5.54 7.79 9.57
N ALA A 87 4.31 7.76 9.05
CA ALA A 87 3.79 6.62 8.29
C ALA A 87 4.65 6.33 7.05
N ALA A 88 5.02 7.37 6.29
CA ALA A 88 5.88 7.25 5.12
C ALA A 88 7.28 6.71 5.49
N LYS A 89 7.82 7.14 6.64
CA LYS A 89 9.09 6.61 7.18
C LYS A 89 8.98 5.12 7.49
N GLN A 90 7.92 4.68 8.19
CA GLN A 90 7.74 3.26 8.50
C GLN A 90 7.56 2.40 7.24
N ALA A 91 6.83 2.87 6.23
CA ALA A 91 6.70 2.18 4.95
C ALA A 91 8.06 2.07 4.22
N SER A 92 8.87 3.13 4.26
CA SER A 92 10.21 3.13 3.69
C SER A 92 11.13 2.15 4.41
N GLU A 93 11.13 2.15 5.75
CA GLU A 93 11.91 1.20 6.55
C GLU A 93 11.49 -0.26 6.30
N ALA A 94 10.19 -0.55 6.15
CA ALA A 94 9.72 -1.87 5.77
C ALA A 94 10.33 -2.34 4.43
N ARG A 95 10.43 -1.42 3.46
CA ARG A 95 11.06 -1.70 2.17
C ARG A 95 12.57 -1.88 2.26
N GLU A 96 13.26 -1.08 3.07
CA GLU A 96 14.70 -1.22 3.29
C GLU A 96 15.07 -2.55 3.96
N ILE A 97 14.23 -3.05 4.88
CA ILE A 97 14.43 -4.38 5.47
C ILE A 97 14.39 -5.48 4.39
N GLU A 98 13.41 -5.47 3.49
CA GLU A 98 13.35 -6.45 2.40
C GLU A 98 14.51 -6.28 1.40
N LYS A 99 15.01 -5.05 1.18
CA LYS A 99 16.20 -4.82 0.36
C LYS A 99 17.45 -5.42 1.00
N GLY A 100 17.63 -5.21 2.30
CA GLY A 100 18.75 -5.77 3.06
C GLY A 100 18.81 -7.29 3.06
N LEU A 101 17.68 -7.95 2.81
CA LEU A 101 17.55 -9.41 2.71
C LEU A 101 17.50 -9.92 1.26
N ASP A 102 17.53 -9.04 0.26
CA ASP A 102 17.33 -9.37 -1.17
C ASP A 102 16.01 -10.11 -1.46
N THR A 103 14.93 -9.74 -0.75
CA THR A 103 13.63 -10.45 -0.79
C THR A 103 12.46 -9.62 -1.32
N VAL A 104 12.72 -8.37 -1.73
CA VAL A 104 11.69 -7.42 -2.21
C VAL A 104 10.82 -8.02 -3.31
N TYR A 105 9.52 -8.18 -3.03
CA TYR A 105 8.57 -8.62 -4.03
C TYR A 105 8.42 -7.58 -5.15
N ARG A 106 8.44 -8.06 -6.40
CA ARG A 106 8.20 -7.25 -7.60
C ARG A 106 7.31 -8.04 -8.56
N SER A 107 6.29 -7.38 -9.09
CA SER A 107 5.29 -7.97 -9.99
C SER A 107 5.17 -7.24 -11.33
N PRO A 108 6.23 -7.23 -12.18
CA PRO A 108 6.20 -6.50 -13.44
C PRO A 108 5.29 -7.18 -14.48
N HIS A 109 4.71 -6.40 -15.38
CA HIS A 109 4.05 -6.92 -16.58
C HIS A 109 5.07 -7.20 -17.70
N ASN A 110 4.84 -8.25 -18.48
CA ASN A 110 5.57 -8.47 -19.72
C ASN A 110 4.93 -7.74 -20.91
N ARG A 111 5.52 -7.86 -22.11
CA ARG A 111 5.00 -7.22 -23.34
C ARG A 111 3.56 -7.62 -23.71
N LYS A 112 3.11 -8.80 -23.27
CA LYS A 112 1.74 -9.30 -23.49
C LYS A 112 0.76 -8.83 -22.42
N GLY A 113 1.23 -8.11 -21.39
CA GLY A 113 0.45 -7.70 -20.23
C GLY A 113 0.24 -8.82 -19.21
N GLU A 114 0.98 -9.94 -19.28
CA GLU A 114 0.95 -10.96 -18.24
C GLU A 114 1.76 -10.50 -17.04
N ILE A 115 1.24 -10.72 -15.83
CA ILE A 115 1.94 -10.44 -14.58
C ILE A 115 3.01 -11.52 -14.34
N LEU A 116 4.25 -11.08 -14.15
CA LEU A 116 5.36 -11.92 -13.71
C LEU A 116 5.69 -11.61 -12.25
N SER A 117 6.59 -12.39 -11.63
CA SER A 117 7.06 -12.14 -10.27
C SER A 117 8.55 -12.43 -10.11
N LYS A 118 9.20 -11.71 -9.18
CA LYS A 118 10.59 -11.96 -8.72
C LYS A 118 10.81 -11.40 -7.31
N ARG A 119 11.88 -11.84 -6.65
CA ARG A 119 12.28 -11.32 -5.33
C ARG A 119 13.71 -10.80 -5.31
N LYS A 120 14.65 -11.58 -5.82
CA LYS A 120 16.06 -11.19 -5.84
C LYS A 120 16.28 -10.01 -6.77
N LEU A 121 17.24 -9.16 -6.44
CA LEU A 121 17.58 -8.00 -7.26
C LEU A 121 18.08 -8.45 -8.64
N ILE A 122 19.03 -9.40 -8.67
CA ILE A 122 19.60 -10.00 -9.89
C ILE A 122 18.90 -11.33 -10.18
N GLU A 123 17.72 -11.26 -10.81
CA GLU A 123 16.89 -12.42 -11.17
C GLU A 123 15.96 -12.02 -12.34
N LYS A 124 15.68 -12.93 -13.27
CA LYS A 124 14.67 -12.69 -14.30
C LYS A 124 13.28 -12.96 -13.72
N PRO A 125 12.30 -12.06 -13.90
CA PRO A 125 10.93 -12.34 -13.47
C PRO A 125 10.33 -13.48 -14.30
N SER A 126 9.61 -14.37 -13.64
CA SER A 126 8.95 -15.54 -14.25
C SER A 126 7.46 -15.54 -13.91
N LYS A 127 6.68 -16.41 -14.57
CA LYS A 127 5.29 -16.61 -14.17
C LYS A 127 5.28 -17.06 -12.69
N PRO A 128 4.35 -16.54 -11.87
CA PRO A 128 4.16 -17.06 -10.52
C PRO A 128 3.99 -18.59 -10.61
N GLY A 129 4.79 -19.32 -9.85
CA GLY A 129 4.63 -20.77 -9.69
C GLY A 129 3.38 -21.11 -8.89
#